data_AF-A0A1G0D4K1-F1
#
_entry.id   AF-A0A1G0D4K1-F1
#
_cell.length_a   1.000
_cell.length_b   1.000
_cell.length_c   1.000
_cell.angle_alpha   90.00
_cell.angle_beta   90.00
_cell.angle_gamma   90.00
#
_symmetry.space_group_name_H-M   'P 1'
#
loop_
_entity.id
_entity.type
_entity.pdbx_description
1 polymer ?
#
loop_
_entity_poly.entity_id
_entity_poly.type
_entity_poly.pdbx_seq_one_letter_code
_entity_poly.pdbx_strand_id
1 'polypeptide(L)'
;MDYQLLFPLLVTTIVTLFGWLAGHQLNVERERRAKKQELRLSYLLEAYRALAIGLHRRTTDEKYAIAFDQALADVQLLGSKQQVSLLHNFLDSIESTQSGDLEPLLIALRNELRSLIQMEDIDLNLRWHVTSKDDNRRKK
;
A
#
# COMPACT_ATOMS: atom_id res chain seq x y z
N MET A 1 -51.39 3.67 -39.46
CA MET A 1 -50.26 3.12 -38.71
C MET A 1 -49.54 4.30 -38.07
N ASP A 2 -49.60 4.43 -36.74
CA ASP A 2 -49.08 5.59 -35.99
C ASP A 2 -47.54 5.62 -35.94
N TYR A 3 -46.92 5.84 -37.10
CA TYR A 3 -45.47 6.00 -37.21
C TYR A 3 -44.94 7.23 -36.44
N GLN A 4 -45.83 8.20 -36.16
CA GLN A 4 -45.52 9.38 -35.34
C GLN A 4 -45.23 9.03 -33.86
N LEU A 5 -45.79 7.93 -33.35
CA LEU A 5 -45.56 7.48 -31.97
C LEU A 5 -44.38 6.49 -31.86
N LEU A 6 -44.12 5.71 -32.91
CA LEU A 6 -43.02 4.73 -32.91
C LEU A 6 -41.64 5.37 -32.96
N PHE A 7 -41.50 6.49 -33.69
CA PHE A 7 -40.23 7.20 -33.81
C PHE A 7 -39.68 7.73 -32.47
N PRO A 8 -40.44 8.50 -31.65
CA PRO A 8 -39.95 8.98 -30.37
C PRO A 8 -39.64 7.84 -29.38
N LEU A 9 -40.42 6.74 -29.41
CA LEU A 9 -40.16 5.56 -28.58
C LEU A 9 -38.85 4.85 -28.95
N LEU A 10 -38.54 4.75 -30.24
CA LEU A 10 -37.25 4.21 -30.69
C LEU A 10 -36.09 5.09 -30.24
N VAL A 11 -36.22 6.42 -30.40
CA VAL A 11 -35.17 7.37 -30.00
C VAL A 11 -34.92 7.31 -28.50
N THR A 12 -35.97 7.32 -27.67
CA THR A 12 -35.80 7.23 -26.20
C THR A 12 -35.20 5.90 -25.78
N THR A 13 -35.59 4.80 -26.42
CA THR A 13 -35.03 3.47 -26.14
C THR A 13 -33.53 3.43 -26.49
N ILE A 14 -33.15 3.96 -27.65
CA ILE A 14 -31.76 4.04 -28.09
C ILE A 14 -30.94 4.91 -27.12
N VAL A 15 -31.42 6.10 -26.79
CA VAL A 15 -30.73 7.01 -25.84
C VAL A 15 -30.57 6.35 -24.47
N THR A 16 -31.59 5.64 -23.98
CA THR A 16 -31.53 4.94 -22.70
C THR A 16 -30.51 3.81 -22.72
N LEU A 17 -30.49 3.00 -23.79
CA LEU A 17 -29.50 1.93 -23.98
C LEU A 17 -28.07 2.47 -24.04
N PHE A 18 -27.85 3.55 -24.78
CA PHE A 18 -26.53 4.19 -24.87
C PHE A 18 -26.09 4.78 -23.52
N GLY A 19 -27.00 5.46 -22.81
CA GLY A 19 -26.71 6.01 -21.48
C GLY A 19 -26.34 4.93 -20.47
N TRP A 20 -27.07 3.80 -20.48
CA TRP A 20 -26.77 2.65 -19.62
C TRP A 20 -25.42 2.01 -19.93
N LEU A 21 -25.11 1.79 -21.21
CA LEU A 21 -23.83 1.21 -21.63
C LEU A 21 -22.64 2.10 -21.26
N ALA A 22 -22.74 3.41 -21.52
CA ALA A 22 -21.70 4.37 -21.16
C ALA A 22 -21.50 4.43 -19.63
N GLY A 23 -22.60 4.49 -18.88
CA GLY A 23 -22.57 4.46 -17.41
C GLY A 23 -21.94 3.18 -16.86
N HIS A 24 -22.26 2.02 -17.44
CA HIS A 24 -21.70 0.75 -17.02
C HIS A 24 -20.18 0.67 -17.25
N GLN A 25 -19.68 1.14 -18.41
CA GLN A 25 -18.24 1.12 -18.66
C GLN A 25 -17.47 1.99 -17.67
N LEU A 26 -17.96 3.21 -17.42
CA LEU A 26 -17.38 4.11 -16.42
C LEU A 26 -17.41 3.49 -15.02
N ASN A 27 -18.48 2.79 -14.65
CA ASN A 27 -18.60 2.15 -13.35
C ASN A 27 -17.60 1.00 -13.18
N VAL A 28 -17.43 0.15 -14.19
CA VAL A 28 -16.45 -0.96 -14.18
C VAL A 28 -15.03 -0.44 -14.02
N GLU A 29 -14.67 0.65 -14.71
CA GLU A 29 -13.34 1.25 -14.55
C GLU A 29 -13.12 1.79 -13.14
N ARG A 30 -14.11 2.50 -12.57
CA ARG A 30 -14.04 3.03 -11.21
C ARG A 30 -13.88 1.89 -10.19
N GLU A 31 -14.67 0.83 -10.32
CA GLU A 31 -14.59 -0.33 -9.44
C GLU A 31 -13.23 -1.03 -9.53
N ARG A 32 -12.67 -1.19 -10.74
CA ARG A 32 -11.33 -1.77 -10.92
C ARG A 32 -10.25 -0.93 -10.25
N ARG A 33 -10.33 0.40 -10.38
CA ARG A 33 -9.38 1.33 -9.75
C ARG A 33 -9.49 1.29 -8.23
N ALA A 34 -10.70 1.31 -7.69
CA ALA A 34 -10.96 1.22 -6.25
C ALA A 34 -10.42 -0.09 -5.67
N LYS A 35 -10.73 -1.23 -6.29
CA LYS A 35 -10.20 -2.54 -5.85
C LYS A 35 -8.68 -2.62 -5.88
N LYS A 36 -8.06 -2.06 -6.93
CA LYS A 36 -6.59 -2.01 -7.03
C LYS A 36 -5.98 -1.16 -5.91
N GLN A 37 -6.58 -0.01 -5.61
CA GLN A 37 -6.13 0.87 -4.52
C GLN A 37 -6.29 0.21 -3.15
N GLU A 38 -7.43 -0.45 -2.91
CA GLU A 38 -7.72 -1.18 -1.67
C GLU A 38 -6.70 -2.30 -1.43
N LEU A 39 -6.45 -3.13 -2.45
CA LEU A 39 -5.43 -4.18 -2.38
C LEU A 39 -4.05 -3.58 -2.09
N ARG A 40 -3.67 -2.53 -2.81
CA ARG A 40 -2.36 -1.90 -2.61
C ARG A 40 -2.21 -1.33 -1.19
N LEU A 41 -3.26 -0.71 -0.66
CA LEU A 41 -3.29 -0.18 0.69
C LEU A 41 -3.08 -1.28 1.74
N SER A 42 -3.78 -2.41 1.62
CA SER A 42 -3.67 -3.50 2.60
C SER A 42 -2.27 -4.12 2.62
N TYR A 43 -1.69 -4.40 1.44
CA TYR A 43 -0.33 -4.94 1.34
C TYR A 43 0.72 -3.98 1.88
N LEU A 44 0.69 -2.71 1.46
CA LEU A 44 1.68 -1.73 1.93
C LEU A 44 1.56 -1.47 3.43
N LEU A 45 0.35 -1.54 4.00
CA LEU A 45 0.15 -1.38 5.44
C LEU A 45 0.74 -2.54 6.23
N GLU A 46 0.55 -3.77 5.75
CA GLU A 46 1.11 -4.96 6.39
C GLU A 46 2.64 -4.95 6.31
N ALA A 47 3.19 -4.65 5.14
CA ALA A 47 4.63 -4.51 4.95
C ALA A 47 5.22 -3.42 5.85
N TYR A 48 4.60 -2.23 5.91
CA TYR A 48 5.04 -1.16 6.80
C TYR A 48 5.08 -1.60 8.28
N ARG A 49 4.05 -2.32 8.74
CA ARG A 49 3.99 -2.82 10.13
C ARG A 49 5.07 -3.84 10.42
N ALA A 50 5.26 -4.82 9.53
CA ALA A 50 6.27 -5.86 9.68
C ALA A 50 7.69 -5.27 9.69
N LEU A 51 7.99 -4.35 8.77
CA LEU A 51 9.27 -3.64 8.71
C LEU A 51 9.50 -2.76 9.94
N ALA A 52 8.49 -2.02 10.40
CA ALA A 52 8.58 -1.21 11.60
C ALA A 52 8.82 -2.06 12.86
N ILE A 53 8.19 -3.24 12.95
CA ILE A 53 8.46 -4.19 14.05
C ILE A 53 9.90 -4.69 13.96
N GLY A 54 10.37 -5.13 12.79
CA GLY A 54 11.73 -5.64 12.60
C GLY A 54 12.82 -4.63 12.97
N LEU A 55 12.62 -3.34 12.65
CA LEU A 55 13.58 -2.28 12.97
C LEU A 55 13.79 -2.08 14.48
N HIS A 56 12.71 -2.14 15.28
CA HIS A 56 12.77 -1.84 16.71
C HIS A 56 13.18 -3.02 17.57
N ARG A 57 12.93 -4.21 17.06
CA ARG A 57 12.88 -5.42 17.85
C ARG A 57 13.97 -6.31 17.28
N ARG A 58 15.16 -6.28 17.91
CA ARG A 58 16.21 -7.29 17.72
C ARG A 58 15.74 -8.64 18.28
N THR A 59 14.62 -9.15 17.78
CA THR A 59 14.05 -10.40 18.24
C THR A 59 14.66 -11.53 17.44
N THR A 60 15.08 -12.56 18.13
CA THR A 60 15.47 -13.84 17.54
C THR A 60 14.26 -14.74 17.25
N ASP A 61 13.02 -14.22 17.42
CA ASP A 61 11.81 -14.99 17.20
C ASP A 61 11.55 -15.12 15.70
N GLU A 62 11.65 -16.37 15.23
CA GLU A 62 11.58 -16.79 13.83
C GLU A 62 10.33 -16.24 13.12
N LYS A 63 9.21 -16.11 13.84
CA LYS A 63 7.97 -15.58 13.27
C LYS A 63 8.13 -14.15 12.75
N TYR A 64 8.86 -13.31 13.48
CA TYR A 64 9.07 -11.92 13.07
C TYR A 64 10.11 -11.80 11.96
N ALA A 65 11.10 -12.69 11.92
CA ALA A 65 12.06 -12.77 10.83
C ALA A 65 11.37 -13.15 9.51
N ILE A 66 10.52 -14.18 9.51
CA ILE A 66 9.74 -14.58 8.33
C ILE A 66 8.83 -13.44 7.87
N ALA A 67 8.13 -12.79 8.80
CA ALA A 67 7.26 -11.65 8.46
C ALA A 67 8.03 -10.47 7.89
N PHE A 68 9.26 -10.23 8.37
CA PHE A 68 10.14 -9.20 7.83
C PHE A 68 10.56 -9.53 6.39
N ASP A 69 11.04 -10.75 6.13
CA ASP A 69 11.43 -11.19 4.78
C ASP A 69 10.27 -11.15 3.79
N GLN A 70 9.07 -11.56 4.23
CA GLN A 70 7.84 -11.42 3.45
C GLN A 70 7.54 -9.96 3.11
N ALA A 71 7.67 -9.05 4.07
CA ALA A 71 7.45 -7.63 3.84
C ALA A 71 8.45 -7.02 2.86
N LEU A 72 9.72 -7.47 2.86
CA LEU A 72 10.70 -7.06 1.85
C LEU A 72 10.26 -7.51 0.44
N ALA A 73 9.81 -8.77 0.31
CA ALA A 73 9.31 -9.29 -0.95
C ALA A 73 8.04 -8.56 -1.43
N ASP A 74 7.13 -8.24 -0.52
CA ASP A 74 5.92 -7.46 -0.83
C ASP A 74 6.25 -6.06 -1.34
N VAL A 75 7.25 -5.39 -0.74
CA VAL A 75 7.73 -4.09 -1.21
C VAL A 75 8.40 -4.20 -2.59
N GLN A 76 9.15 -5.27 -2.86
CA GLN A 76 9.73 -5.50 -4.20
C GLN A 76 8.64 -5.68 -5.28
N LEU A 77 7.56 -6.37 -4.94
CA LEU A 77 6.48 -6.69 -5.88
C LEU A 77 5.50 -5.52 -6.08
N LEU A 78 5.13 -4.82 -5.00
CA LEU A 78 3.99 -3.88 -4.96
C LEU A 78 4.40 -2.43 -4.64
N GLY A 79 5.66 -2.22 -4.26
CA GLY A 79 6.21 -0.91 -3.97
C GLY A 79 6.35 -0.03 -5.20
N SER A 80 6.44 1.27 -4.97
CA SER A 80 6.83 2.22 -6.01
C SER A 80 8.30 2.06 -6.40
N LYS A 81 8.69 2.56 -7.57
CA LYS A 81 10.10 2.55 -8.00
C LYS A 81 11.04 3.17 -6.97
N GLN A 82 10.59 4.23 -6.30
CA GLN A 82 11.35 4.89 -5.23
C GLN A 82 11.53 3.96 -4.03
N GLN A 83 10.47 3.30 -3.57
CA GLN A 83 10.54 2.36 -2.44
C GLN A 83 11.43 1.16 -2.76
N VAL A 84 11.34 0.61 -3.96
CA VAL A 84 12.21 -0.50 -4.40
C VAL A 84 13.68 -0.06 -4.42
N SER A 85 13.98 1.15 -4.88
CA SER A 85 15.34 1.70 -4.82
C SER A 85 15.85 1.89 -3.39
N LEU A 86 15.01 2.41 -2.49
CA LEU A 86 15.38 2.58 -1.08
C LEU A 86 15.61 1.22 -0.39
N LEU A 87 14.81 0.22 -0.74
CA LEU A 87 14.99 -1.15 -0.27
C LEU A 87 16.32 -1.74 -0.75
N HIS A 88 16.67 -1.58 -2.02
CA HIS A 88 17.97 -2.05 -2.52
C HIS A 88 19.14 -1.36 -1.81
N ASN A 89 19.08 -0.03 -1.65
CA ASN A 89 20.11 0.71 -0.90
C ASN A 89 20.26 0.19 0.54
N PHE A 90 19.15 -0.15 1.19
CA PHE A 90 19.15 -0.75 2.51
C PHE A 90 19.82 -2.14 2.51
N LEU A 91 19.45 -3.02 1.58
CA LEU A 91 20.05 -4.36 1.47
C LEU A 91 21.55 -4.29 1.18
N ASP A 92 21.97 -3.44 0.24
CA ASP A 92 23.37 -3.20 -0.10
C ASP A 92 24.17 -2.68 1.11
N SER A 93 23.57 -1.80 1.92
CA SER A 93 24.19 -1.27 3.14
C SER A 93 24.35 -2.33 4.23
N ILE A 94 23.40 -3.26 4.36
CA ILE A 94 23.51 -4.40 5.28
C ILE A 94 24.63 -5.35 4.84
N GLU A 95 24.71 -5.68 3.56
CA GLU A 95 25.73 -6.58 3.03
C GLU A 95 27.15 -6.01 3.19
N SER A 96 27.30 -4.69 3.00
CA SER A 96 28.60 -4.02 3.02
C SER A 96 29.07 -3.57 4.41
N THR A 97 28.16 -3.08 5.27
CA THR A 97 28.52 -2.43 6.55
C THR A 97 27.93 -3.11 7.78
N GLN A 98 27.14 -4.18 7.61
CA GLN A 98 26.37 -4.83 8.69
C GLN A 98 25.41 -3.88 9.43
N SER A 99 25.14 -2.71 8.86
CA SER A 99 24.22 -1.71 9.36
C SER A 99 23.48 -1.09 8.19
N GLY A 100 22.16 -1.17 8.17
CA GLY A 100 21.34 -0.52 7.15
C GLY A 100 20.33 0.41 7.77
N ASP A 101 20.10 1.53 7.10
CA ASP A 101 19.05 2.47 7.48
C ASP A 101 17.76 2.17 6.71
N LEU A 102 16.78 1.63 7.42
CA LEU A 102 15.45 1.33 6.89
C LEU A 102 14.49 2.53 7.01
N GLU A 103 14.87 3.57 7.76
CA GLU A 103 14.02 4.72 8.05
C GLU A 103 13.53 5.43 6.77
N PRO A 104 14.38 5.67 5.73
CA PRO A 104 13.94 6.29 4.48
C PRO A 104 12.83 5.49 3.79
N LEU A 105 12.92 4.16 3.81
CA LEU A 105 11.89 3.28 3.22
C LEU A 105 10.59 3.38 4.02
N LEU A 106 10.66 3.35 5.35
CA LEU A 106 9.47 3.48 6.20
C LEU A 106 8.78 4.83 6.04
N ILE A 107 9.54 5.93 5.88
CA ILE A 107 8.97 7.26 5.59
C ILE A 107 8.27 7.26 4.23
N ALA A 108 8.92 6.71 3.19
CA ALA A 108 8.33 6.62 1.85
C ALA A 108 7.04 5.77 1.83
N LEU A 109 7.03 4.65 2.55
CA LEU A 109 5.83 3.82 2.72
C LEU A 109 4.73 4.55 3.48
N ARG A 110 5.05 5.24 4.57
CA ARG A 110 4.09 6.04 5.36
C ARG A 110 3.43 7.11 4.49
N ASN A 111 4.21 7.87 3.73
CA ASN A 111 3.68 8.95 2.91
C ASN A 111 2.80 8.41 1.77
N GLU A 112 3.20 7.29 1.15
CA GLU A 112 2.35 6.63 0.17
C GLU A 112 1.04 6.11 0.78
N LEU A 113 1.10 5.48 1.95
CA LEU A 113 -0.10 5.04 2.67
C LEU A 113 -1.06 6.20 2.98
N ARG A 114 -0.52 7.36 3.37
CA ARG A 114 -1.31 8.57 3.65
C ARG A 114 -1.95 9.14 2.38
N SER A 115 -1.19 9.24 1.29
CA SER A 115 -1.74 9.73 0.03
C SER A 115 -2.84 8.80 -0.53
N LEU A 116 -2.71 7.48 -0.35
CA LEU A 116 -3.74 6.50 -0.75
C LEU A 116 -5.08 6.73 -0.03
N ILE A 117 -5.06 7.22 1.21
CA ILE A 117 -6.25 7.56 2.00
C ILE A 117 -6.54 9.06 2.03
N GLN A 118 -5.95 9.83 1.11
CA GLN A 118 -6.14 11.28 0.96
C GLN A 118 -5.84 12.10 2.23
N MET A 119 -4.85 11.65 3.00
CA MET A 119 -4.34 12.38 4.15
C MET A 119 -3.14 13.25 3.74
N GLU A 120 -2.96 14.36 4.45
CA GLU A 120 -1.83 15.27 4.25
C GLU A 120 -0.49 14.59 4.53
N ASP A 121 0.53 14.89 3.74
CA ASP A 121 1.88 14.39 3.98
C ASP A 121 2.43 14.91 5.30
N ILE A 122 3.26 14.10 5.95
CA ILE A 122 3.87 14.43 7.23
C ILE A 122 5.38 14.45 7.04
N ASP A 123 5.98 15.62 7.25
CA ASP A 123 7.44 15.82 7.25
C ASP A 123 8.02 15.73 8.68
N LEU A 124 7.62 14.69 9.41
CA LEU A 124 8.18 14.38 10.73
C LEU A 124 8.99 13.09 10.67
N ASN A 125 10.15 13.12 11.33
CA ASN A 125 10.94 11.93 11.59
C ASN A 125 10.12 10.90 12.38
N LEU A 126 10.38 9.63 12.13
CA LEU A 126 9.67 8.57 12.81
C LEU A 126 10.15 8.50 14.27
N ARG A 127 9.33 8.99 15.20
CA ARG A 127 9.61 8.89 16.64
C ARG A 127 8.82 7.73 17.23
N TRP A 128 9.54 6.72 17.69
CA TRP A 128 8.95 5.52 18.27
C TRP A 128 9.20 5.46 19.77
N HIS A 129 8.20 5.04 20.53
CA HIS A 129 8.35 4.77 21.96
C HIS A 129 8.66 3.28 22.16
N VAL A 130 9.94 2.96 22.39
CA VAL A 130 10.36 1.59 22.74
C VAL A 130 9.90 1.29 24.17
N THR A 131 8.91 0.42 24.33
CA THR A 131 8.48 -0.05 25.65
C THR A 131 9.50 -1.06 26.20
N SER A 132 10.26 -0.62 27.20
CA SER A 132 11.24 -1.42 27.96
C SER A 132 10.58 -2.55 28.76
N LYS A 133 10.13 -3.62 28.10
CA LYS A 133 9.83 -4.90 28.77
C LYS A 133 10.98 -5.90 28.71
N ASP A 134 12.04 -5.61 27.95
CA ASP A 134 13.21 -6.49 27.82
C ASP A 134 14.27 -6.32 28.92
N ASP A 135 14.16 -5.31 29.80
CA ASP A 135 15.09 -5.13 30.93
C ASP A 135 14.99 -6.24 31.99
N ASN A 136 13.82 -6.88 32.12
CA ASN A 136 13.61 -7.98 33.07
C ASN A 136 14.22 -9.33 32.62
N ARG A 137 14.73 -9.46 31.40
CA ARG A 137 15.48 -10.66 30.96
C ARG A 137 17.00 -10.54 31.18
N ARG A 138 17.51 -9.38 31.60
CA ARG A 138 18.93 -9.16 31.90
C ARG A 138 19.30 -9.37 33.38
N LYS A 139 18.33 -9.67 34.24
CA LYS A 139 18.52 -9.90 35.69
C LYS A 139 18.29 -11.36 36.14
N LYS A 140 18.40 -12.33 35.22
CA LYS A 140 18.39 -13.75 35.59
C LYS A 140 19.57 -14.48 34.97
#